data_AF-A0A2W4TSN8-F1
#
_entry.id   AF-A0A2W4TSN8-F1
#
_cell.length_a   1.000
_cell.length_b   1.000
_cell.length_c   1.000
_cell.angle_alpha   90.00
_cell.angle_beta   90.00
_cell.angle_gamma   90.00
#
_symmetry.space_group_name_H-M   'P 1'
#
loop_
_entity.id
_entity.type
_entity.pdbx_description
1 polymer ?
#
loop_
_entity_poly.entity_id
_entity_poly.type
_entity_poly.pdbx_seq_one_letter_code
_entity_poly.pdbx_strand_id
1 'polypeptide(L)'
;MSVQPEHMSLTAHAHITAYMVKQGSASSLSSNDVTAVLKLAQHLRVFGLLSAAGFVKQANQQEGEVKDRLRPVWESLLCQLLDIAEVGDANALMAAVVEMTGQRPSEYMALWRRAIAISKHWSFWARAYQQENTSEVMP
;
A
#
# COMPACT_ATOMS: atom_id res chain seq x y z
N MET A 1 -9.37 19.61 -7.66
CA MET A 1 -9.00 19.42 -6.24
C MET A 1 -7.51 19.66 -6.10
N SER A 2 -7.09 20.65 -5.30
CA SER A 2 -5.68 20.80 -4.93
C SER A 2 -5.31 19.69 -3.95
N VAL A 3 -4.28 18.91 -4.27
CA VAL A 3 -3.74 17.93 -3.34
C VAL A 3 -3.08 18.69 -2.20
N GLN A 4 -3.60 18.56 -0.97
CA GLN A 4 -2.98 19.11 0.23
C GLN A 4 -1.94 18.09 0.76
N PRO A 5 -0.63 18.41 0.72
CA PRO A 5 0.42 17.47 1.12
C PRO A 5 0.29 17.00 2.58
N GLU A 6 -0.15 17.88 3.47
CA GLU A 6 -0.34 17.59 4.89
C GLU A 6 -1.44 16.56 5.10
N HIS A 7 -2.58 16.74 4.42
CA HIS A 7 -3.68 15.78 4.47
C HIS A 7 -3.24 14.42 3.90
N MET A 8 -2.53 14.39 2.77
CA MET A 8 -2.01 13.15 2.20
C MET A 8 -1.01 12.47 3.14
N SER A 9 -0.19 13.24 3.85
CA SER A 9 0.73 12.70 4.85
C SER A 9 -0.02 12.08 6.03
N LEU A 10 -1.04 12.74 6.55
CA LEU A 10 -1.87 12.22 7.64
C LEU A 10 -2.66 10.98 7.23
N THR A 11 -3.22 10.95 6.02
CA THR A 11 -3.88 9.75 5.48
C THR A 11 -2.88 8.60 5.33
N ALA A 12 -1.69 8.87 4.78
CA ALA A 12 -0.65 7.85 4.62
C ALA A 12 -0.17 7.30 5.97
N HIS A 13 0.02 8.17 6.97
CA HIS A 13 0.32 7.78 8.34
C HIS A 13 -0.75 6.84 8.89
N ALA A 14 -2.03 7.24 8.79
CA ALA A 14 -3.14 6.42 9.23
C ALA A 14 -3.12 5.03 8.57
N HIS A 15 -2.84 4.98 7.25
CA HIS A 15 -2.77 3.70 6.54
C HIS A 15 -1.67 2.77 7.05
N ILE A 16 -0.48 3.33 7.30
CA ILE A 16 0.66 2.58 7.82
C ILE A 16 0.37 2.10 9.24
N THR A 17 -0.16 2.96 10.11
CA THR A 17 -0.51 2.57 11.48
C THR A 17 -1.60 1.50 11.54
N ALA A 18 -2.63 1.58 10.68
CA ALA A 18 -3.67 0.57 10.60
C ALA A 18 -3.12 -0.79 10.14
N TYR A 19 -2.20 -0.78 9.17
CA TYR A 19 -1.49 -2.00 8.76
C TYR A 19 -0.67 -2.59 9.91
N MET A 20 0.11 -1.77 10.63
CA MET A 20 0.93 -2.21 11.77
C MET A 20 0.09 -2.85 12.88
N VAL A 21 -1.01 -2.19 13.27
CA VAL A 21 -1.98 -2.72 14.25
C VAL A 21 -2.52 -4.08 13.81
N LYS A 22 -2.87 -4.23 12.52
CA LYS A 22 -3.36 -5.51 11.97
C LYS A 22 -2.31 -6.61 12.03
N GLN A 23 -1.03 -6.29 11.90
CA GLN A 23 0.07 -7.25 12.01
C GLN A 23 0.49 -7.54 13.47
N GLY A 24 -0.17 -6.92 14.46
CA GLY A 24 0.20 -7.07 15.87
C GLY A 24 1.50 -6.36 16.26
N SER A 25 2.01 -5.46 15.41
CA SER A 25 3.16 -4.61 15.72
C SER A 25 2.70 -3.22 16.14
N ALA A 26 3.03 -2.79 17.36
CA ALA A 26 2.52 -1.54 17.91
C ALA A 26 3.33 -0.29 17.51
N SER A 27 4.60 -0.45 17.12
CA SER A 27 5.52 0.69 17.02
C SER A 27 6.48 0.66 15.84
N SER A 28 6.57 -0.44 15.09
CA SER A 28 7.56 -0.55 14.02
C SER A 28 7.18 -1.48 12.87
N LEU A 29 7.83 -1.28 11.72
CA LEU A 29 7.77 -2.12 10.54
C LEU A 29 9.06 -2.92 10.38
N SER A 30 8.93 -4.18 9.95
CA SER A 30 10.10 -4.96 9.57
C SER A 30 10.73 -4.42 8.29
N SER A 31 12.00 -4.74 8.03
CA SER A 31 12.67 -4.40 6.76
C SER A 31 11.92 -4.91 5.53
N ASN A 32 11.26 -6.06 5.64
CA ASN A 32 10.43 -6.63 4.58
C ASN A 32 9.19 -5.76 4.31
N ASP A 33 8.52 -5.28 5.36
CA ASP A 33 7.32 -4.44 5.22
C ASP A 33 7.68 -3.09 4.60
N VAL A 34 8.77 -2.47 5.06
CA VAL A 34 9.28 -1.23 4.47
C VAL A 34 9.58 -1.43 2.99
N THR A 35 10.28 -2.51 2.64
CA THR A 35 10.56 -2.87 1.25
C THR A 35 9.27 -3.06 0.44
N ALA A 36 8.25 -3.68 1.03
CA ALA A 36 6.97 -3.90 0.38
C ALA A 36 6.25 -2.58 0.08
N VAL A 37 6.22 -1.64 1.03
CA VAL A 37 5.64 -0.31 0.83
C VAL A 37 6.37 0.45 -0.28
N LEU A 38 7.70 0.43 -0.26
CA LEU A 38 8.51 1.10 -1.28
C LEU A 38 8.27 0.51 -2.68
N LYS A 39 8.16 -0.82 -2.79
CA LYS A 39 7.83 -1.49 -4.06
C LYS A 39 6.42 -1.13 -4.54
N LEU A 40 5.42 -1.07 -3.66
CA LEU A 40 4.08 -0.62 -4.03
C LEU A 40 4.10 0.82 -4.56
N ALA A 41 4.81 1.70 -3.87
CA ALA A 41 4.89 3.11 -4.25
C ALA A 41 5.54 3.30 -5.63
N GLN A 42 6.59 2.54 -5.92
CA GLN A 42 7.18 2.50 -7.25
C GLN A 42 6.21 1.92 -8.29
N HIS A 43 5.54 0.81 -7.96
CA HIS A 43 4.59 0.15 -8.86
C HIS A 43 3.44 1.06 -9.26
N LEU A 44 2.83 1.78 -8.32
CA LEU A 44 1.73 2.71 -8.58
C LEU A 44 2.16 3.88 -9.48
N ARG A 45 3.42 4.30 -9.40
CA ARG A 45 3.96 5.37 -10.24
C ARG A 45 4.21 4.91 -11.68
N VAL A 46 4.66 3.68 -11.88
CA VAL A 46 5.06 3.16 -13.19
C VAL A 46 3.90 2.47 -13.92
N PHE A 47 3.15 1.62 -13.22
CA PHE A 47 2.16 0.72 -13.80
C PHE A 47 0.71 1.05 -13.39
N GLY A 48 0.52 1.90 -12.39
CA GLY A 48 -0.79 2.36 -11.96
C GLY A 48 -1.61 1.36 -11.13
N LEU A 49 -2.83 1.76 -10.80
CA LEU A 49 -3.67 1.10 -9.80
C LEU A 49 -4.21 -0.27 -10.25
N LEU A 50 -4.69 -0.38 -11.49
CA LEU A 50 -5.21 -1.64 -12.04
C LEU A 50 -4.15 -2.74 -12.03
N SER A 51 -2.91 -2.40 -12.39
CA SER A 51 -1.79 -3.34 -12.35
C SER A 51 -1.46 -3.77 -10.91
N ALA A 52 -1.48 -2.85 -9.95
CA ALA A 52 -1.23 -3.17 -8.54
C ALA A 52 -2.29 -4.12 -7.96
N ALA A 53 -3.58 -3.87 -8.24
CA ALA A 53 -4.68 -4.74 -7.84
C ALA A 53 -4.57 -6.13 -8.51
N GLY A 54 -4.21 -6.16 -9.80
CA GLY A 54 -3.95 -7.39 -10.55
C GLY A 54 -2.80 -8.21 -9.94
N PHE A 55 -1.73 -7.56 -9.49
CA PHE A 55 -0.62 -8.24 -8.81
C PHE A 55 -1.07 -8.92 -7.51
N VAL A 56 -1.86 -8.21 -6.67
CA VAL A 56 -2.41 -8.78 -5.43
C VAL A 56 -3.29 -10.00 -5.73
N LYS A 57 -4.14 -9.93 -6.76
CA LYS A 57 -4.98 -11.06 -7.19
C LYS A 57 -4.15 -12.24 -7.73
N GLN A 58 -3.15 -11.98 -8.57
CA GLN A 58 -2.29 -13.04 -9.13
C GLN A 58 -1.39 -13.70 -8.08
N ALA A 59 -0.98 -12.95 -7.05
CA ALA A 59 -0.22 -13.51 -5.93
C ALA A 59 -1.00 -14.61 -5.18
N ASN A 60 -2.33 -14.61 -5.20
CA ASN A 60 -3.13 -15.70 -4.65
C ASN A 60 -3.06 -17.01 -5.46
N GLN A 61 -2.57 -16.97 -6.70
CA GLN A 61 -2.58 -18.12 -7.62
C GLN A 61 -1.19 -18.76 -7.80
N GLN A 62 -0.13 -18.17 -7.25
CA GLN A 62 1.25 -18.64 -7.40
C GLN A 62 2.04 -18.49 -6.09
N GLU A 63 2.51 -19.60 -5.53
CA GLU A 63 3.31 -19.64 -4.30
C GLU A 63 4.72 -19.03 -4.48
N GLY A 64 5.23 -18.35 -3.46
CA GLY A 64 6.63 -17.90 -3.41
C GLY A 64 6.92 -16.88 -2.29
N GLU A 65 8.03 -17.09 -1.55
CA GLU A 65 8.38 -16.33 -0.34
C GLU A 65 8.37 -14.80 -0.50
N VAL A 66 8.78 -14.31 -1.66
CA VAL A 66 8.81 -12.86 -1.92
C VAL A 66 7.40 -12.30 -2.07
N LYS A 67 6.47 -13.03 -2.69
CA LYS A 67 5.09 -12.58 -2.90
C LYS A 67 4.28 -12.63 -1.61
N ASP A 68 4.49 -13.66 -0.79
CA ASP A 68 3.81 -13.81 0.50
C ASP A 68 4.11 -12.68 1.47
N ARG A 69 5.30 -12.07 1.35
CA ARG A 69 5.71 -10.90 2.14
C ARG A 69 5.15 -9.58 1.60
N LEU A 70 5.04 -9.43 0.27
CA LEU A 70 4.54 -8.20 -0.35
C LEU A 70 3.02 -8.07 -0.26
N ARG A 71 2.31 -9.18 -0.45
CA ARG A 71 0.85 -9.19 -0.60
C ARG A 71 0.12 -8.55 0.60
N PRO A 72 0.39 -8.88 1.86
CA PRO A 72 -0.37 -8.36 2.99
C PRO A 72 -0.28 -6.84 3.10
N VAL A 73 0.89 -6.28 2.80
CA VAL A 73 1.14 -4.83 2.79
C VAL A 73 0.38 -4.18 1.63
N TRP A 74 0.52 -4.73 0.42
CA TRP A 74 -0.11 -4.17 -0.77
C TRP A 74 -1.63 -4.19 -0.68
N GLU A 75 -2.19 -5.33 -0.29
CA GLU A 75 -3.62 -5.50 -0.09
C GLU A 75 -4.16 -4.52 0.95
N SER A 76 -3.50 -4.41 2.12
CA SER A 76 -3.92 -3.48 3.16
C SER A 76 -3.91 -2.03 2.69
N LEU A 77 -2.83 -1.57 2.05
CA LEU A 77 -2.73 -0.18 1.61
C LEU A 77 -3.67 0.16 0.45
N LEU A 78 -3.89 -0.79 -0.47
CA LEU A 78 -4.80 -0.61 -1.60
C LEU A 78 -6.26 -0.63 -1.18
N CYS A 79 -6.68 -1.55 -0.29
CA CYS A 79 -8.05 -1.55 0.25
C CYS A 79 -8.34 -0.25 1.01
N GLN A 80 -7.40 0.25 1.82
CA GLN A 80 -7.54 1.52 2.53
C GLN A 80 -7.61 2.73 1.57
N LEU A 81 -6.84 2.72 0.47
CA LEU A 81 -6.93 3.76 -0.55
C LEU A 81 -8.30 3.81 -1.26
N LEU A 82 -8.94 2.66 -1.37
CA LEU A 82 -10.23 2.46 -2.04
C LEU A 82 -11.42 2.51 -1.07
N ASP A 83 -11.18 2.75 0.22
CA ASP A 83 -12.18 2.69 1.28
C ASP A 83 -12.95 1.34 1.32
N ILE A 84 -12.27 0.24 0.99
CA ILE A 84 -12.81 -1.12 1.06
C ILE A 84 -12.67 -1.62 2.50
N ALA A 85 -13.82 -1.81 3.16
CA ALA A 85 -13.88 -2.14 4.59
C ALA A 85 -13.22 -3.47 4.96
N GLU A 86 -13.33 -4.49 4.10
CA GLU A 86 -12.71 -5.80 4.34
C GLU A 86 -11.38 -5.94 3.62
N VAL A 87 -10.30 -5.89 4.40
CA VAL A 87 -8.95 -6.21 3.96
C VAL A 87 -8.79 -7.73 3.92
N GLY A 88 -8.77 -8.33 2.74
CA GLY A 88 -8.63 -9.78 2.57
C GLY A 88 -9.25 -10.34 1.28
N ASP A 89 -10.12 -9.57 0.61
CA ASP A 89 -10.71 -9.99 -0.65
C ASP A 89 -10.02 -9.33 -1.86
N ALA A 90 -8.91 -9.95 -2.29
CA ALA A 90 -8.21 -9.59 -3.51
C ALA A 90 -9.11 -9.61 -4.77
N ASN A 91 -10.20 -10.40 -4.78
CA ASN A 91 -11.17 -10.40 -5.88
C ASN A 91 -12.04 -9.15 -5.82
N ALA A 92 -12.53 -8.76 -4.63
CA ALA A 92 -13.27 -7.50 -4.45
C ALA A 92 -12.39 -6.30 -4.81
N LEU A 93 -11.12 -6.30 -4.40
CA LEU A 93 -10.15 -5.26 -4.76
C LEU A 93 -10.03 -5.13 -6.28
N MET A 94 -9.80 -6.24 -6.98
CA MET A 94 -9.68 -6.23 -8.44
C MET A 94 -11.01 -5.84 -9.12
N ALA A 95 -12.14 -6.37 -8.65
CA ALA A 95 -13.45 -6.08 -9.20
C ALA A 95 -13.79 -4.59 -9.09
N ALA A 96 -13.55 -3.98 -7.93
CA ALA A 96 -13.77 -2.55 -7.71
C ALA A 96 -12.93 -1.69 -8.66
N VAL A 97 -11.65 -2.03 -8.85
CA VAL A 97 -10.77 -1.29 -9.76
C VAL A 97 -11.21 -1.48 -11.23
N VAL A 98 -11.56 -2.70 -11.65
CA VAL A 98 -12.05 -2.97 -13.01
C VAL A 98 -13.35 -2.22 -13.29
N GLU A 99 -14.31 -2.29 -12.37
CA GLU A 99 -15.59 -1.59 -12.49
C GLU A 99 -15.37 -0.09 -12.66
N MET A 100 -14.52 0.53 -11.83
CA MET A 100 -14.21 1.96 -11.98
C MET A 100 -13.55 2.28 -13.32
N THR A 101 -12.65 1.43 -13.82
CA THR A 101 -12.01 1.68 -15.13
C THR A 101 -13.01 1.65 -16.28
N GLY A 102 -14.03 0.80 -16.22
CA GLY A 102 -15.03 0.64 -17.29
C GLY A 102 -16.21 1.60 -17.18
N GLN A 103 -16.71 1.83 -15.97
CA GLN A 103 -17.96 2.57 -15.74
C GLN A 103 -17.73 4.01 -15.27
N ARG A 104 -16.62 4.28 -14.56
CA ARG A 104 -16.35 5.55 -13.89
C ARG A 104 -14.91 6.04 -14.15
N PRO A 105 -14.50 6.23 -15.42
CA PRO A 105 -13.11 6.51 -15.79
C PRO A 105 -12.56 7.79 -15.17
N SER A 106 -13.39 8.82 -14.98
CA SER A 106 -12.98 10.06 -14.33
C SER A 106 -12.65 9.86 -12.84
N GLU A 107 -13.43 9.03 -12.14
CA GLU A 107 -13.16 8.64 -10.75
C GLU A 107 -11.89 7.80 -10.65
N TYR A 108 -11.71 6.83 -11.55
CA TYR A 108 -10.47 6.06 -11.64
C TYR A 108 -9.25 6.97 -11.82
N MET A 109 -9.32 7.95 -12.72
CA MET A 109 -8.21 8.89 -12.94
C MET A 109 -7.95 9.82 -11.76
N ALA A 110 -8.99 10.20 -11.02
CA ALA A 110 -8.84 10.96 -9.77
C ALA A 110 -8.16 10.10 -8.69
N LEU A 111 -8.60 8.86 -8.54
CA LEU A 111 -8.04 7.91 -7.61
C LEU A 111 -6.60 7.55 -7.93
N TRP A 112 -6.26 7.32 -9.20
CA TRP A 112 -4.89 7.05 -9.62
C TRP A 112 -3.97 8.23 -9.29
N ARG A 113 -4.40 9.47 -9.54
CA ARG A 113 -3.65 10.67 -9.13
C ARG A 113 -3.46 10.73 -7.60
N ARG A 114 -4.50 10.40 -6.82
CA ARG A 114 -4.41 10.28 -5.35
C ARG A 114 -3.41 9.20 -4.94
N ALA A 115 -3.43 8.03 -5.60
CA ALA A 115 -2.50 6.93 -5.36
C ALA A 115 -1.04 7.35 -5.58
N ILE A 116 -0.77 8.08 -6.66
CA ILE A 116 0.57 8.62 -6.95
C ILE A 116 1.00 9.62 -5.86
N ALA A 117 0.10 10.50 -5.41
CA ALA A 117 0.42 11.46 -4.36
C ALA A 117 0.69 10.77 -3.01
N ILE A 118 -0.24 9.94 -2.54
CA ILE A 118 -0.16 9.30 -1.22
C ILE A 118 1.01 8.30 -1.12
N SER A 119 1.37 7.61 -2.21
CA SER A 119 2.47 6.63 -2.22
C SER A 119 3.84 7.22 -1.84
N LYS A 120 4.06 8.51 -2.10
CA LYS A 120 5.26 9.23 -1.64
C LYS A 120 5.27 9.33 -0.11
N HIS A 121 4.13 9.62 0.48
CA HIS A 121 3.96 9.72 1.94
C HIS A 121 3.99 8.35 2.61
N TRP A 122 3.44 7.29 1.98
CA TRP A 122 3.66 5.92 2.45
C TRP A 122 5.15 5.57 2.52
N SER A 123 5.92 5.93 1.49
CA SER A 123 7.38 5.70 1.49
C SER A 123 8.09 6.42 2.63
N PHE A 124 7.67 7.65 2.94
CA PHE A 124 8.19 8.41 4.07
C PHE A 124 7.87 7.73 5.41
N TRP A 125 6.59 7.45 5.68
CA TRP A 125 6.17 6.87 6.95
C TRP A 125 6.69 5.45 7.15
N ALA A 126 6.77 4.65 6.09
CA ALA A 126 7.35 3.31 6.20
C ALA A 126 8.80 3.35 6.68
N ARG A 127 9.59 4.31 6.19
CA ARG A 127 10.98 4.51 6.66
C ARG A 127 11.02 5.06 8.08
N ALA A 128 10.11 5.98 8.43
CA ALA A 128 10.02 6.54 9.77
C ALA A 128 9.68 5.49 10.85
N TYR A 129 8.91 4.46 10.48
CA TYR A 129 8.57 3.34 11.37
C TYR A 129 9.49 2.14 11.22
N GLN A 130 10.55 2.21 10.41
CA GLN A 130 11.47 1.09 10.26
C GLN A 130 12.11 0.78 11.62
N GLN A 131 12.13 -0.50 12.02
CA GLN A 131 12.92 -0.93 13.18
C GLN A 131 14.37 -0.46 13.02
N GLU A 132 14.87 0.31 13.98
CA GLU A 132 16.30 0.61 14.04
C GLU A 132 17.05 -0.71 14.21
N ASN A 133 17.91 -1.06 13.25
CA ASN A 133 18.89 -2.09 13.46
C ASN A 133 19.92 -1.53 14.45
N THR A 134 19.69 -1.69 15.75
CA THR A 134 20.73 -1.50 16.75
C THR A 134 21.74 -2.62 16.58
N SER A 135 22.62 -2.49 15.57
CA SER A 135 23.87 -3.24 15.57
C SER A 135 24.69 -2.69 16.73
N GLU A 136 24.82 -3.49 17.79
CA GLU A 136 25.84 -3.34 18.82
C GLU A 136 27.19 -3.07 18.15
N VAL A 137 27.59 -1.80 18.12
CA VAL A 137 29.00 -1.45 18.13
C VAL A 137 29.36 -1.38 19.60
N MET A 138 29.67 -2.54 20.19
CA MET A 138 30.38 -2.59 21.46
C MET A 138 31.85 -2.20 21.18
N PRO A 139 32.38 -1.13 21.80
CA PRO A 139 33.82 -0.95 21.97
C PRO A 139 34.39 -1.92 23.01
#